data_AF-A0A4R5DQC3-F1
#
_entry.id   AF-A0A4R5DQC3-F1
#
_cell.length_a   1.000
_cell.length_b   1.000
_cell.length_c   1.000
_cell.angle_alpha   90.00
_cell.angle_beta   90.00
_cell.angle_gamma   90.00
#
_symmetry.space_group_name_H-M   'P 1'
#
loop_
_entity.id
_entity.type
_entity.pdbx_description
1 polymer ?
#
loop_
_entity_poly.entity_id
_entity_poly.type
_entity_poly.pdbx_seq_one_letter_code
_entity_poly.pdbx_strand_id
1 'polypeptide(L)'
;MTKKRSAPNKTAAKIRASRPDISDFLFHFTKNSNGLTTLEKIIEDRKLLDFSGKHRICFSEAPLLLLDGMFKIFDAYPDPMYSRYGIAVNKQYMYKMGARPVFYSTEEDYDKLPDELKWIFEELTEESDFSWLREWRLPNNSFDLDPDHCFIVTNTTDELKALAGDWNSEDDIQYWGENEDGRIVGEAFAIVKRDFKGVSFEQIRELNSISGDALQDALNNQHIGEEIGFWSLGGFAHPPLEPISLSRAALENIKRMIGSSFDRSA
;
A
#
# COMPACT_ATOMS: atom_id res chain seq x y z
N MET A 1 27.23 -31.66 7.64
CA MET A 1 28.05 -30.47 7.99
C MET A 1 27.18 -29.23 7.92
N THR A 2 26.70 -28.74 9.07
CA THR A 2 25.96 -27.48 9.17
C THR A 2 26.97 -26.34 9.04
N LYS A 3 27.05 -25.69 7.87
CA LYS A 3 27.80 -24.43 7.73
C LYS A 3 27.18 -23.41 8.68
N LYS A 4 27.89 -23.09 9.77
CA LYS A 4 27.54 -22.00 10.68
C LYS A 4 27.63 -20.70 9.86
N ARG A 5 26.49 -20.17 9.42
CA ARG A 5 26.45 -18.85 8.78
C ARG A 5 26.92 -17.82 9.81
N SER A 6 28.05 -17.17 9.57
CA SER A 6 28.50 -16.06 10.41
C SER A 6 27.48 -14.93 10.29
N ALA A 7 27.09 -14.34 11.42
CA ALA A 7 26.31 -13.10 11.40
C ALA A 7 27.05 -12.05 10.54
N PRO A 8 26.33 -11.24 9.76
CA PRO A 8 26.96 -10.19 8.96
C PRO A 8 27.82 -9.30 9.88
N ASN A 9 29.08 -9.07 9.49
CA ASN A 9 29.93 -8.15 10.25
C ASN A 9 29.33 -6.73 10.19
N LYS A 10 29.64 -5.88 11.17
CA LYS A 10 29.08 -4.53 11.28
C LYS A 10 29.31 -3.70 10.00
N THR A 11 30.40 -3.95 9.28
CA THR A 11 30.71 -3.28 8.01
C THR A 11 29.72 -3.65 6.90
N ALA A 12 29.38 -4.93 6.76
CA ALA A 12 28.43 -5.41 5.75
C ALA A 12 27.03 -4.81 5.97
N ALA A 13 26.60 -4.69 7.23
CA ALA A 13 25.32 -4.04 7.57
C ALA A 13 25.31 -2.55 7.16
N LYS A 14 26.41 -1.83 7.42
CA LYS A 14 26.56 -0.42 7.01
C LYS A 14 26.56 -0.27 5.49
N ILE A 15 27.29 -1.12 4.77
CA ILE A 15 27.32 -1.10 3.30
C ILE A 15 25.92 -1.36 2.74
N ARG A 16 25.18 -2.33 3.29
CA ARG A 16 23.81 -2.60 2.87
C ARG A 16 22.90 -1.39 3.11
N ALA A 17 22.98 -0.76 4.27
CA ALA A 17 22.18 0.41 4.60
C ALA A 17 22.47 1.61 3.69
N SER A 18 23.71 1.76 3.19
CA SER A 18 24.07 2.84 2.28
C SER A 18 23.71 2.59 0.81
N ARG A 19 23.08 1.46 0.47
CA ARG A 19 22.75 1.09 -0.91
C ARG A 19 21.33 1.54 -1.26
N PRO A 20 21.15 2.60 -2.07
CA PRO A 20 19.82 3.12 -2.42
C PRO A 20 19.03 2.17 -3.32
N ASP A 21 19.68 1.16 -3.90
CA ASP A 21 19.10 0.17 -4.81
C ASP A 21 18.62 -1.11 -4.10
N ILE A 22 18.74 -1.19 -2.77
CA ILE A 22 18.25 -2.32 -1.97
C ILE A 22 16.98 -1.87 -1.23
N SER A 23 15.92 -2.66 -1.36
CA SER A 23 14.66 -2.41 -0.67
C SER A 23 14.46 -3.38 0.50
N ASP A 24 13.84 -2.91 1.58
CA ASP A 24 13.29 -3.80 2.63
C ASP A 24 11.84 -4.23 2.33
N PHE A 25 11.29 -3.79 1.20
CA PHE A 25 9.92 -4.05 0.78
C PHE A 25 9.83 -4.73 -0.59
N LEU A 26 8.76 -5.49 -0.76
CA LEU A 26 8.32 -6.05 -2.03
C LEU A 26 6.99 -5.38 -2.40
N PHE A 27 6.79 -5.05 -3.66
CA PHE A 27 5.64 -4.27 -4.13
C PHE A 27 4.75 -5.10 -5.05
N HIS A 28 3.46 -5.11 -4.78
CA HIS A 28 2.42 -5.58 -5.71
C HIS A 28 1.71 -4.35 -6.27
N PHE A 29 2.16 -3.84 -7.40
CA PHE A 29 1.51 -2.72 -8.08
C PHE A 29 0.32 -3.19 -8.91
N THR A 30 -0.75 -2.41 -8.88
CA THR A 30 -1.92 -2.63 -9.72
C THR A 30 -1.64 -2.20 -11.16
N LYS A 31 -2.40 -2.74 -12.12
CA LYS A 31 -2.23 -2.46 -13.55
C LYS A 31 -3.13 -1.31 -14.05
N ASN A 32 -2.65 -0.59 -15.06
CA ASN A 32 -3.43 0.26 -15.97
C ASN A 32 -4.23 1.41 -15.32
N SER A 33 -5.18 1.99 -16.07
CA SER A 33 -6.02 3.14 -15.66
C SER A 33 -6.90 2.88 -14.44
N ASN A 34 -7.19 1.61 -14.11
CA ASN A 34 -8.07 1.23 -13.01
C ASN A 34 -7.30 0.91 -11.72
N GLY A 35 -6.04 1.38 -11.61
CA GLY A 35 -5.17 1.05 -10.49
C GLY A 35 -5.77 1.39 -9.13
N LEU A 36 -6.34 2.59 -9.01
CA LEU A 36 -6.96 3.05 -7.76
C LEU A 36 -8.13 2.15 -7.34
N THR A 37 -9.09 1.90 -8.24
CA THR A 37 -10.25 1.03 -7.96
C THR A 37 -9.84 -0.41 -7.63
N THR A 38 -8.75 -0.90 -8.24
CA THR A 38 -8.20 -2.22 -7.90
C THR A 38 -7.63 -2.22 -6.48
N LEU A 39 -6.91 -1.16 -6.10
CA LEU A 39 -6.36 -0.99 -4.75
C LEU A 39 -7.46 -0.86 -3.69
N GLU A 40 -8.52 -0.08 -3.96
CA GLU A 40 -9.70 0.03 -3.10
C GLU A 40 -10.27 -1.35 -2.76
N LYS A 41 -10.48 -2.18 -3.79
CA LYS A 41 -10.98 -3.54 -3.60
C LYS A 41 -10.02 -4.42 -2.80
N ILE A 42 -8.72 -4.34 -3.06
CA ILE A 42 -7.70 -5.09 -2.30
C ILE A 42 -7.75 -4.74 -0.81
N ILE A 43 -7.95 -3.46 -0.49
CA ILE A 43 -8.04 -2.97 0.89
C ILE A 43 -9.36 -3.39 1.53
N GLU A 44 -10.48 -3.24 0.82
CA GLU A 44 -11.81 -3.67 1.30
C GLU A 44 -11.84 -5.17 1.58
N ASP A 45 -11.31 -5.98 0.66
CA ASP A 45 -11.23 -7.43 0.79
C ASP A 45 -10.13 -7.88 1.77
N ARG A 46 -9.25 -6.97 2.20
CA ARG A 46 -8.00 -7.20 2.97
C ARG A 46 -7.14 -8.35 2.44
N LYS A 47 -7.06 -8.51 1.12
CA LYS A 47 -6.25 -9.57 0.50
C LYS A 47 -5.84 -9.27 -0.93
N LEU A 48 -4.70 -9.82 -1.32
CA LEU A 48 -4.30 -9.98 -2.71
C LEU A 48 -4.76 -11.34 -3.24
N LEU A 49 -5.13 -11.39 -4.52
CA LEU A 49 -5.56 -12.61 -5.20
C LEU A 49 -4.71 -12.84 -6.46
N ASP A 50 -4.44 -14.11 -6.75
CA ASP A 50 -3.84 -14.52 -8.03
C ASP A 50 -4.91 -14.53 -9.13
N PHE A 51 -4.86 -13.51 -9.99
CA PHE A 51 -5.70 -13.44 -11.19
C PHE A 51 -5.10 -14.13 -12.42
N SER A 52 -3.86 -14.60 -12.33
CA SER A 52 -3.16 -15.27 -13.45
C SER A 52 -3.47 -16.76 -13.55
N GLY A 53 -4.05 -17.36 -12.49
CA GLY A 53 -4.32 -18.80 -12.42
C GLY A 53 -3.06 -19.66 -12.33
N LYS A 54 -1.91 -19.05 -12.05
CA LYS A 54 -0.60 -19.70 -11.95
C LYS A 54 -0.27 -20.17 -10.53
N HIS A 55 -1.25 -20.08 -9.64
CA HIS A 55 -1.18 -20.43 -8.23
C HIS A 55 -0.06 -19.68 -7.48
N ARG A 56 0.11 -18.41 -7.82
CA ARG A 56 1.15 -17.57 -7.22
C ARG A 56 0.80 -16.09 -7.23
N ILE A 57 1.31 -15.37 -6.23
CA ILE A 57 1.25 -13.90 -6.19
C ILE A 57 2.65 -13.36 -6.45
N CYS A 58 2.74 -12.44 -7.41
CA CYS A 58 4.00 -11.82 -7.83
C CYS A 58 4.18 -10.46 -7.17
N PHE A 59 5.42 -10.15 -6.81
CA PHE A 59 5.83 -8.87 -6.26
C PHE A 59 7.14 -8.44 -6.93
N SER A 60 7.47 -7.16 -6.89
CA SER A 60 8.74 -6.63 -7.40
C SER A 60 9.55 -6.03 -6.26
N GLU A 61 10.84 -6.36 -6.19
CA GLU A 61 11.75 -5.68 -5.27
C GLU A 61 12.19 -4.34 -5.86
N ALA A 62 11.44 -3.28 -5.54
CA ALA A 62 11.73 -1.92 -5.98
C ALA A 62 12.19 -1.07 -4.78
N PRO A 63 13.32 -0.35 -4.88
CA PRO A 63 13.72 0.59 -3.83
C PRO A 63 12.75 1.76 -3.77
N LEU A 64 12.18 2.00 -2.59
CA LEU A 64 11.10 2.97 -2.40
C LEU A 64 11.49 4.39 -2.89
N LEU A 65 12.73 4.80 -2.63
CA LEU A 65 13.29 6.09 -3.07
C LEU A 65 13.37 6.23 -4.59
N LEU A 66 13.46 5.12 -5.33
CA LEU A 66 13.62 5.12 -6.79
C LEU A 66 12.28 4.96 -7.52
N LEU A 67 11.16 4.77 -6.80
CA LEU A 67 9.86 4.55 -7.40
C LEU A 67 9.41 5.71 -8.29
N ASP A 68 9.56 6.96 -7.86
CA ASP A 68 9.13 8.12 -8.67
C ASP A 68 9.87 8.17 -10.02
N GLY A 69 11.17 7.87 -10.03
CA GLY A 69 11.96 7.76 -11.26
C GLY A 69 11.50 6.60 -12.15
N MET A 70 11.23 5.43 -11.56
CA MET A 70 10.71 4.26 -12.28
C MET A 70 9.37 4.55 -12.96
N PHE A 71 8.42 5.17 -12.24
CA PHE A 71 7.12 5.48 -12.80
C PHE A 71 7.16 6.60 -13.84
N LYS A 72 8.05 7.60 -13.71
CA LYS A 72 8.29 8.58 -14.78
C LYS A 72 8.70 7.92 -16.10
N ILE A 73 9.45 6.82 -16.05
CA ILE A 73 9.80 6.04 -17.24
C ILE A 73 8.54 5.34 -17.77
N PHE A 74 7.78 4.64 -16.92
CA PHE A 74 6.57 3.94 -17.36
C PHE A 74 5.54 4.88 -17.97
N ASP A 75 5.30 6.04 -17.36
CA ASP A 75 4.35 7.05 -17.83
C ASP A 75 4.73 7.65 -19.20
N ALA A 76 5.99 7.49 -19.64
CA ALA A 76 6.45 7.94 -20.95
C ALA A 76 6.02 7.01 -22.09
N TYR A 77 5.48 5.83 -21.78
CA TYR A 77 5.03 4.84 -22.77
C TYR A 77 3.50 4.67 -22.74
N PRO A 78 2.88 4.38 -23.90
CA PRO A 78 1.46 4.04 -23.95
C PRO A 78 1.22 2.70 -23.23
N ASP A 79 0.17 2.65 -22.41
CA ASP A 79 -0.22 1.49 -21.60
C ASP A 79 0.89 1.00 -20.62
N PRO A 80 1.22 1.81 -19.59
CA PRO A 80 2.27 1.45 -18.64
C PRO A 80 1.92 0.14 -17.92
N MET A 81 2.93 -0.73 -17.77
CA MET A 81 2.80 -2.05 -17.13
C MET A 81 2.19 -1.98 -15.72
N TYR A 82 2.53 -0.94 -14.97
CA TYR A 82 2.08 -0.70 -13.61
C TYR A 82 1.55 0.71 -13.46
N SER A 83 0.60 0.86 -12.55
CA SER A 83 0.12 2.14 -12.03
C SER A 83 0.77 2.45 -10.68
N ARG A 84 0.73 3.72 -10.26
CA ARG A 84 1.30 4.21 -8.99
C ARG A 84 0.54 3.77 -7.73
N TYR A 85 -0.27 2.72 -7.84
CA TYR A 85 -1.11 2.20 -6.78
C TYR A 85 -0.70 0.76 -6.47
N GLY A 86 -0.68 0.38 -5.20
CA GLY A 86 -0.34 -0.98 -4.82
C GLY A 86 -0.16 -1.20 -3.34
N ILE A 87 0.30 -2.42 -3.02
CA ILE A 87 0.63 -2.84 -1.66
C ILE A 87 2.13 -3.10 -1.59
N ALA A 88 2.80 -2.48 -0.62
CA ALA A 88 4.15 -2.83 -0.24
C ALA A 88 4.11 -3.78 0.97
N VAL A 89 4.97 -4.79 0.98
CA VAL A 89 5.04 -5.78 2.08
C VAL A 89 6.48 -5.94 2.53
N ASN A 90 6.70 -6.06 3.84
CA ASN A 90 8.03 -6.32 4.38
C ASN A 90 8.64 -7.59 3.77
N LYS A 91 9.84 -7.47 3.19
CA LYS A 91 10.51 -8.57 2.48
C LYS A 91 10.89 -9.73 3.40
N GLN A 92 11.27 -9.47 4.64
CA GLN A 92 11.58 -10.52 5.62
C GLN A 92 10.32 -11.29 6.04
N TYR A 93 9.19 -10.59 6.17
CA TYR A 93 7.90 -11.21 6.42
C TYR A 93 7.51 -12.14 5.26
N MET A 94 7.57 -11.65 4.02
CA MET A 94 7.28 -12.47 2.82
C MET A 94 8.20 -13.69 2.69
N TYR A 95 9.49 -13.53 2.99
CA TYR A 95 10.44 -14.65 2.98
C TYR A 95 10.05 -15.76 3.98
N LYS A 96 9.59 -15.39 5.19
CA LYS A 96 9.10 -16.33 6.20
C LYS A 96 7.84 -17.06 5.77
N MET A 97 6.99 -16.42 4.96
CA MET A 97 5.81 -17.03 4.37
C MET A 97 6.12 -17.96 3.18
N GLY A 98 7.39 -18.11 2.80
CA GLY A 98 7.81 -18.98 1.71
C GLY A 98 8.01 -18.27 0.38
N ALA A 99 7.84 -16.94 0.32
CA ALA A 99 8.12 -16.19 -0.89
C ALA A 99 9.61 -16.24 -1.25
N ARG A 100 9.93 -16.28 -2.53
CA ARG A 100 11.29 -16.41 -3.05
C ARG A 100 11.48 -15.52 -4.28
N PRO A 101 12.71 -15.02 -4.51
CA PRO A 101 13.04 -14.36 -5.76
C PRO A 101 12.89 -15.36 -6.92
N VAL A 102 12.49 -14.85 -8.07
CA VAL A 102 12.42 -15.61 -9.31
C VAL A 102 13.80 -16.09 -9.73
N PHE A 103 13.86 -17.32 -10.22
CA PHE A 103 15.04 -17.92 -10.82
C PHE A 103 14.93 -17.77 -12.35
N TYR A 104 15.67 -16.81 -12.88
CA TYR A 104 15.74 -16.55 -14.31
C TYR A 104 16.82 -17.45 -14.94
N SER A 105 16.44 -18.31 -15.87
CA SER A 105 17.40 -19.11 -16.65
C SER A 105 16.81 -19.61 -17.97
N THR A 106 17.55 -20.45 -18.69
CA THR A 106 17.10 -21.09 -19.92
C THR A 106 16.15 -22.25 -19.66
N GLU A 107 15.37 -22.65 -20.66
CA GLU A 107 14.51 -23.84 -20.60
C GLU A 107 15.30 -25.13 -20.27
N GLU A 108 16.54 -25.25 -20.75
CA GLU A 108 17.41 -26.38 -20.40
C GLU A 108 17.70 -26.50 -18.89
N ASP A 109 17.70 -25.38 -18.17
CA ASP A 109 17.87 -25.38 -16.72
C ASP A 109 16.58 -25.67 -15.97
N TYR A 110 15.42 -25.36 -16.56
CA TYR A 110 14.12 -25.73 -16.00
C TYR A 110 13.98 -27.24 -15.82
N ASP A 111 14.43 -28.03 -16.80
CA ASP A 111 14.38 -29.49 -16.74
C ASP A 111 15.27 -30.08 -15.64
N LYS A 112 16.29 -29.33 -15.22
CA LYS A 112 17.21 -29.71 -14.13
C LYS A 112 16.71 -29.27 -12.75
N LEU A 113 15.70 -28.40 -12.68
CA LEU A 113 15.15 -27.93 -11.42
C LEU A 113 14.31 -29.01 -10.74
N PRO A 114 14.44 -29.19 -9.42
CA PRO A 114 13.48 -29.94 -8.64
C PRO A 114 12.06 -29.39 -8.84
N ASP A 115 11.05 -30.25 -8.92
CA ASP A 115 9.66 -29.85 -9.17
C ASP A 115 9.15 -28.83 -8.15
N GLU A 116 9.58 -28.94 -6.89
CA GLU A 116 9.28 -28.02 -5.80
C GLU A 116 9.83 -26.59 -5.99
N LEU A 117 10.73 -26.37 -6.94
CA LEU A 117 11.30 -25.06 -7.28
C LEU A 117 10.84 -24.54 -8.65
N LYS A 118 10.13 -25.33 -9.46
CA LYS A 118 9.70 -24.90 -10.80
C LYS A 118 8.76 -23.69 -10.77
N TRP A 119 8.02 -23.47 -9.69
CA TRP A 119 7.11 -22.33 -9.53
C TRP A 119 7.84 -20.97 -9.47
N ILE A 120 9.12 -20.94 -9.10
CA ILE A 120 9.94 -19.72 -9.13
C ILE A 120 10.69 -19.51 -10.45
N PHE A 121 10.62 -20.44 -11.41
CA PHE A 121 11.31 -20.30 -12.68
C PHE A 121 10.64 -19.25 -13.58
N GLU A 122 11.45 -18.44 -14.24
CA GLU A 122 11.04 -17.62 -15.39
C GLU A 122 12.10 -17.77 -16.48
N GLU A 123 11.65 -17.94 -17.71
CA GLU A 123 12.56 -18.10 -18.84
C GLU A 123 13.26 -16.76 -19.15
N LEU A 124 14.55 -16.82 -19.40
CA LEU A 124 15.38 -15.69 -19.81
C LEU A 124 15.87 -15.90 -21.24
N THR A 125 15.38 -15.10 -22.17
CA THR A 125 15.82 -15.09 -23.59
C THR A 125 16.31 -13.70 -24.00
N GLU A 126 16.90 -13.58 -25.19
CA GLU A 126 17.33 -12.27 -25.71
C GLU A 126 16.14 -11.33 -25.96
N GLU A 127 14.97 -11.88 -26.29
CA GLU A 127 13.73 -11.15 -26.57
C GLU A 127 12.90 -10.87 -25.30
N SER A 128 13.13 -11.63 -24.23
CA SER A 128 12.31 -11.62 -23.02
C SER A 128 13.19 -11.69 -21.78
N ASP A 129 13.71 -10.52 -21.39
CA ASP A 129 14.39 -10.32 -20.11
C ASP A 129 13.50 -9.52 -19.15
N PHE A 130 12.94 -10.22 -18.15
CA PHE A 130 12.19 -9.61 -17.04
C PHE A 130 13.00 -9.56 -15.74
N SER A 131 14.30 -9.90 -15.76
CA SER A 131 15.14 -9.93 -14.55
C SER A 131 15.29 -8.55 -13.89
N TRP A 132 15.18 -7.48 -14.68
CA TRP A 132 15.21 -6.10 -14.21
C TRP A 132 14.00 -5.73 -13.32
N LEU A 133 12.89 -6.48 -13.39
CA LEU A 133 11.74 -6.32 -12.48
C LEU A 133 12.00 -6.86 -11.08
N ARG A 134 13.07 -7.67 -10.90
CA ARG A 134 13.45 -8.28 -9.62
C ARG A 134 12.25 -8.96 -8.95
N GLU A 135 11.59 -9.83 -9.69
CA GLU A 135 10.34 -10.44 -9.27
C GLU A 135 10.56 -11.40 -8.08
N TRP A 136 9.60 -11.41 -7.17
CA TRP A 136 9.43 -12.37 -6.09
C TRP A 136 8.06 -13.03 -6.25
N ARG A 137 7.98 -14.33 -5.92
CA ARG A 137 6.74 -15.09 -5.96
C ARG A 137 6.42 -15.66 -4.60
N LEU A 138 5.13 -15.68 -4.26
CA LEU A 138 4.56 -16.45 -3.15
C LEU A 138 3.69 -17.58 -3.75
N PRO A 139 3.88 -18.87 -3.39
CA PRO A 139 3.18 -20.01 -4.01
C PRO A 139 1.77 -20.21 -3.43
N ASN A 140 0.96 -19.14 -3.44
CA ASN A 140 -0.39 -19.11 -2.91
C ASN A 140 -1.35 -18.41 -3.90
N ASN A 141 -2.64 -18.75 -3.83
CA ASN A 141 -3.71 -18.07 -4.58
C ASN A 141 -4.17 -16.76 -3.95
N SER A 142 -3.93 -16.61 -2.65
CA SER A 142 -4.32 -15.43 -1.89
C SER A 142 -3.25 -15.09 -0.86
N PHE A 143 -3.20 -13.82 -0.49
CA PHE A 143 -2.35 -13.30 0.56
C PHE A 143 -3.17 -12.29 1.36
N ASP A 144 -3.42 -12.60 2.63
CA ASP A 144 -4.15 -11.71 3.54
C ASP A 144 -3.23 -10.55 3.95
N LEU A 145 -3.78 -9.34 3.92
CA LEU A 145 -3.05 -8.14 4.29
C LEU A 145 -2.95 -8.03 5.81
N ASP A 146 -1.73 -7.96 6.32
CA ASP A 146 -1.42 -7.71 7.71
C ASP A 146 -0.99 -6.24 7.89
N PRO A 147 -1.78 -5.38 8.56
CA PRO A 147 -1.44 -3.96 8.76
C PRO A 147 -0.08 -3.69 9.43
N ASP A 148 0.49 -4.65 10.15
CA ASP A 148 1.81 -4.51 10.76
C ASP A 148 2.96 -4.74 9.77
N HIS A 149 2.67 -5.39 8.64
CA HIS A 149 3.66 -5.80 7.65
C HIS A 149 3.39 -5.28 6.24
N CYS A 150 2.20 -4.73 6.00
CA CYS A 150 1.73 -4.19 4.73
C CYS A 150 1.57 -2.67 4.79
N PHE A 151 1.84 -2.02 3.67
CA PHE A 151 1.71 -0.58 3.49
C PHE A 151 0.97 -0.30 2.19
N ILE A 152 0.07 0.66 2.21
CA ILE A 152 -0.65 1.15 1.03
C ILE A 152 0.26 2.14 0.29
N VAL A 153 0.31 2.03 -1.03
CA VAL A 153 0.97 2.99 -1.91
C VAL A 153 -0.08 3.66 -2.79
N THR A 154 -0.15 4.99 -2.76
CA THR A 154 -1.09 5.80 -3.56
C THR A 154 -0.36 6.87 -4.36
N ASN A 155 -1.04 7.53 -5.30
CA ASN A 155 -0.45 8.62 -6.04
C ASN A 155 -0.45 9.92 -5.22
N THR A 156 -1.56 10.23 -4.55
CA THR A 156 -1.73 11.45 -3.74
C THR A 156 -1.90 11.17 -2.24
N THR A 157 -1.61 12.19 -1.43
CA THR A 157 -1.74 12.12 0.03
C THR A 157 -3.20 12.05 0.49
N ASP A 158 -4.11 12.65 -0.27
CA ASP A 158 -5.54 12.60 0.05
C ASP A 158 -6.14 11.22 -0.23
N GLU A 159 -5.77 10.59 -1.34
CA GLU A 159 -6.08 9.16 -1.60
C GLU A 159 -5.54 8.28 -0.46
N LEU A 160 -4.31 8.52 0.00
CA LEU A 160 -3.73 7.75 1.10
C LEU A 160 -4.57 7.87 2.36
N LYS A 161 -4.96 9.10 2.76
CA LYS A 161 -5.81 9.30 3.95
C LYS A 161 -7.16 8.62 3.81
N ALA A 162 -7.76 8.68 2.63
CA ALA A 162 -9.03 8.03 2.34
C ALA A 162 -8.94 6.50 2.50
N LEU A 163 -7.90 5.89 1.92
CA LEU A 163 -7.73 4.43 1.88
C LEU A 163 -7.13 3.83 3.15
N ALA A 164 -6.29 4.58 3.85
CA ALA A 164 -5.62 4.13 5.07
C ALA A 164 -6.44 4.37 6.34
N GLY A 165 -7.57 5.05 6.23
CA GLY A 165 -8.45 5.38 7.36
C GLY A 165 -9.45 4.27 7.69
N ASP A 166 -9.68 4.05 8.99
CA ASP A 166 -10.86 3.35 9.48
C ASP A 166 -12.05 4.32 9.52
N TRP A 167 -13.11 3.96 8.80
CA TRP A 167 -14.34 4.74 8.66
C TRP A 167 -15.54 4.09 9.35
N ASN A 168 -15.33 2.99 10.09
CA ASN A 168 -16.43 2.21 10.68
C ASN A 168 -16.67 2.49 12.16
N SER A 169 -15.90 3.37 12.80
CA SER A 169 -16.09 3.75 14.20
C SER A 169 -17.15 4.85 14.34
N GLU A 170 -18.34 4.48 14.84
CA GLU A 170 -19.36 5.45 15.25
C GLU A 170 -18.90 6.32 16.43
N ASP A 171 -17.92 5.82 17.20
CA ASP A 171 -17.36 6.47 18.39
C ASP A 171 -16.45 7.69 18.10
N ASP A 172 -16.17 7.97 16.84
CA ASP A 172 -15.17 8.94 16.42
C ASP A 172 -15.78 10.23 15.84
N ILE A 173 -17.01 10.58 16.23
CA ILE A 173 -17.68 11.80 15.76
C ILE A 173 -17.59 12.90 16.81
N GLN A 174 -16.91 13.99 16.47
CA GLN A 174 -16.83 15.21 17.28
C GLN A 174 -17.82 16.27 16.78
N TYR A 175 -18.41 17.01 17.70
CA TYR A 175 -19.33 18.10 17.41
C TYR A 175 -18.74 19.41 17.93
N TRP A 176 -18.68 20.41 17.06
CA TRP A 176 -18.32 21.78 17.41
C TRP A 176 -19.52 22.66 17.13
N GLY A 177 -20.05 23.38 18.12
CA GLY A 177 -21.23 24.21 17.92
C GLY A 177 -21.38 25.31 18.94
N GLU A 178 -22.09 26.35 18.53
CA GLU A 178 -22.42 27.52 19.35
C GLU A 178 -23.94 27.68 19.46
N ASN A 179 -24.38 28.41 20.48
CA ASN A 179 -25.79 28.72 20.66
C ASN A 179 -26.15 29.93 19.80
N GLU A 180 -27.03 29.72 18.82
CA GLU A 180 -27.62 30.78 18.00
C GLU A 180 -29.15 30.73 18.15
N ASP A 181 -29.75 31.80 18.69
CA ASP A 181 -31.21 31.98 18.81
C ASP A 181 -31.97 30.79 19.43
N GLY A 182 -31.38 30.17 20.46
CA GLY A 182 -31.99 29.03 21.16
C GLY A 182 -31.88 27.71 20.39
N ARG A 183 -30.98 27.62 19.41
CA ARG A 183 -30.56 26.38 18.73
C ARG A 183 -29.06 26.21 18.87
N ILE A 184 -28.61 24.96 18.93
CA ILE A 184 -27.18 24.64 18.80
C ILE A 184 -26.92 24.49 17.31
N VAL A 185 -26.15 25.41 16.74
CA VAL A 185 -25.71 25.36 15.34
C VAL A 185 -24.22 25.02 15.36
N GLY A 186 -23.82 24.06 14.54
CA GLY A 186 -22.45 23.57 14.58
C GLY A 186 -22.08 22.71 13.40
N GLU A 187 -20.87 22.17 13.43
CA GLU A 187 -20.32 21.25 12.45
C GLU A 187 -19.94 19.94 13.14
N ALA A 188 -20.27 18.82 12.49
CA ALA A 188 -19.87 17.50 12.93
C ALA A 188 -18.65 17.05 12.12
N PHE A 189 -17.69 16.43 12.79
CA PHE A 189 -16.47 15.91 12.18
C PHE A 189 -16.28 14.44 12.56
N ALA A 190 -15.90 13.60 11.62
CA ALA A 190 -15.36 12.28 11.92
C ALA A 190 -13.85 12.36 12.12
N ILE A 191 -13.34 11.82 13.22
CA ILE A 191 -11.93 11.55 13.44
C ILE A 191 -11.61 10.28 12.66
N VAL A 192 -10.63 10.35 11.77
CA VAL A 192 -10.18 9.20 10.99
C VAL A 192 -8.98 8.61 11.69
N LYS A 193 -9.08 7.34 12.11
CA LYS A 193 -7.96 6.59 12.68
C LYS A 193 -7.27 5.76 11.60
N ARG A 194 -5.97 5.54 11.74
CA ARG A 194 -5.19 4.74 10.79
C ARG A 194 -5.52 3.26 10.90
N ASP A 195 -6.01 2.66 9.82
CA ASP A 195 -6.18 1.20 9.66
C ASP A 195 -5.00 0.55 8.95
N PHE A 196 -4.32 1.29 8.07
CA PHE A 196 -3.11 0.83 7.37
C PHE A 196 -2.02 1.90 7.38
N LYS A 197 -0.77 1.44 7.44
CA LYS A 197 0.37 2.31 7.12
C LYS A 197 0.41 2.57 5.62
N GLY A 198 1.05 3.64 5.18
CA GLY A 198 1.24 3.86 3.77
C GLY A 198 2.01 5.12 3.40
N VAL A 199 2.18 5.30 2.10
CA VAL A 199 2.92 6.42 1.52
C VAL A 199 2.35 6.79 0.15
N SER A 200 2.29 8.09 -0.15
CA SER A 200 1.95 8.58 -1.48
C SER A 200 3.18 8.92 -2.32
N PHE A 201 3.06 8.92 -3.64
CA PHE A 201 4.13 9.41 -4.53
C PHE A 201 4.46 10.89 -4.30
N GLU A 202 3.49 11.71 -3.87
CA GLU A 202 3.74 13.08 -3.41
C GLU A 202 4.72 13.11 -2.22
N GLN A 203 4.48 12.30 -1.20
CA GLN A 203 5.36 12.18 -0.04
C GLN A 203 6.73 11.63 -0.43
N ILE A 204 6.79 10.62 -1.31
CA ILE A 204 8.06 10.07 -1.80
C ILE A 204 8.90 11.16 -2.47
N ARG A 205 8.29 12.00 -3.33
CA ARG A 205 8.99 13.10 -4.00
C ARG A 205 9.51 14.16 -3.02
N GLU A 206 8.70 14.51 -2.04
CA GLU A 206 9.07 15.47 -0.99
C GLU A 206 10.24 14.93 -0.15
N LEU A 207 10.11 13.71 0.37
CA LEU A 207 11.09 13.09 1.27
C LEU A 207 12.40 12.74 0.57
N ASN A 208 12.35 12.31 -0.70
CA ASN A 208 13.54 12.12 -1.53
C ASN A 208 14.39 13.38 -1.67
N SER A 209 13.77 14.56 -1.63
CA SER A 209 14.47 15.84 -1.73
C SER A 209 15.21 16.20 -0.43
N ILE A 210 14.89 15.51 0.67
CA ILE A 210 15.41 15.79 2.02
C ILE A 210 16.50 14.77 2.38
N SER A 211 16.17 13.48 2.47
CA SER A 211 17.14 12.38 2.70
C SER A 211 16.53 11.00 2.45
N GLY A 212 17.37 10.02 2.10
CA GLY A 212 16.91 8.63 1.88
C GLY A 212 16.41 7.92 3.14
N ASP A 213 16.93 8.28 4.31
CA ASP A 213 16.53 7.68 5.59
C ASP A 213 15.19 8.24 6.10
N ALA A 214 14.86 9.50 5.76
CA ALA A 214 13.65 10.17 6.23
C ALA A 214 12.37 9.43 5.81
N LEU A 215 12.37 8.79 4.64
CA LEU A 215 11.23 8.04 4.15
C LEU A 215 11.00 6.74 4.93
N GLN A 216 12.07 6.03 5.27
CA GLN A 216 11.98 4.83 6.09
C GLN A 216 11.52 5.18 7.51
N ASP A 217 12.03 6.27 8.07
CA ASP A 217 11.62 6.77 9.37
C ASP A 217 10.15 7.22 9.36
N ALA A 218 9.70 7.91 8.31
CA ALA A 218 8.30 8.32 8.14
C ALA A 218 7.34 7.11 8.10
N LEU A 219 7.75 6.00 7.49
CA LEU A 219 6.97 4.75 7.50
C LEU A 219 6.98 4.05 8.86
N ASN A 220 8.14 4.04 9.54
CA ASN A 220 8.29 3.38 10.84
C ASN A 220 7.55 4.10 11.97
N ASN A 221 7.38 5.42 11.85
CA ASN A 221 6.69 6.25 12.83
C ASN A 221 5.16 6.28 12.68
N GLN A 222 4.60 5.58 11.68
CA GLN A 222 3.16 5.42 11.55
C GLN A 222 2.65 4.30 12.46
N HIS A 223 1.59 4.58 13.20
CA HIS A 223 0.98 3.66 14.16
C HIS A 223 -0.48 3.39 13.81
N ILE A 224 -0.87 2.11 13.81
CA ILE A 224 -2.27 1.73 13.65
C ILE A 224 -3.09 2.28 14.82
N GLY A 225 -4.25 2.85 14.53
CA GLY A 225 -5.14 3.50 15.49
C GLY A 225 -4.82 4.98 15.77
N GLU A 226 -3.73 5.54 15.23
CA GLU A 226 -3.43 6.96 15.38
C GLU A 226 -4.41 7.83 14.60
N GLU A 227 -4.70 9.04 15.08
CA GLU A 227 -5.53 10.01 14.36
C GLU A 227 -4.77 10.58 13.16
N ILE A 228 -5.33 10.40 11.95
CA ILE A 228 -4.69 10.83 10.69
C ILE A 228 -5.45 11.94 9.97
N GLY A 229 -6.61 12.34 10.48
CA GLY A 229 -7.36 13.47 9.96
C GLY A 229 -8.73 13.65 10.59
N PHE A 230 -9.37 14.75 10.19
CA PHE A 230 -10.75 15.07 10.51
C PHE A 230 -11.50 15.23 9.19
N TRP A 231 -12.71 14.68 9.11
CA TRP A 231 -13.56 14.80 7.93
C TRP A 231 -14.87 15.48 8.30
N SER A 232 -15.20 16.59 7.64
CA SER A 232 -16.48 17.28 7.87
C SER A 232 -17.65 16.40 7.42
N LEU A 233 -18.58 16.17 8.34
CA LEU A 233 -19.86 15.49 8.10
C LEU A 233 -20.97 16.50 7.77
N GLY A 234 -20.65 17.80 7.74
CA GLY A 234 -21.56 18.89 7.49
C GLY A 234 -22.10 19.58 8.75
N GLY A 235 -22.83 20.68 8.50
CA GLY A 235 -23.44 21.49 9.54
C GLY A 235 -24.73 20.88 10.10
N PHE A 236 -25.00 21.11 11.38
CA PHE A 236 -26.23 20.76 12.06
C PHE A 236 -26.86 21.97 12.75
N ALA A 237 -28.17 21.93 12.94
CA ALA A 237 -28.92 22.90 13.75
C ALA A 237 -29.96 22.13 14.58
N HIS A 238 -29.74 22.03 15.90
CA HIS A 238 -30.58 21.23 16.78
C HIS A 238 -31.22 22.08 17.89
N PRO A 239 -32.49 21.83 18.29
CA PRO A 239 -33.02 22.39 19.53
C PRO A 239 -32.20 21.94 20.76
N PRO A 240 -32.20 22.70 21.86
CA PRO A 240 -31.36 22.40 23.01
C PRO A 240 -31.94 21.16 23.72
N LEU A 241 -31.11 20.11 23.86
CA LEU A 241 -31.30 18.91 24.71
C LEU A 241 -31.93 17.63 24.10
N GLU A 242 -31.60 17.23 22.87
CA GLU A 242 -31.63 15.78 22.53
C GLU A 242 -30.24 15.25 22.17
N PRO A 243 -29.90 14.02 22.58
CA PRO A 243 -28.65 13.39 22.18
C PRO A 243 -28.65 13.16 20.66
N ILE A 244 -27.60 13.63 19.99
CA ILE A 244 -27.40 13.46 18.55
C ILE A 244 -27.11 11.97 18.28
N SER A 245 -28.15 11.16 18.07
CA SER A 245 -27.98 9.81 17.53
C SER A 245 -27.95 9.91 16.01
N LEU A 246 -26.78 9.71 15.40
CA LEU A 246 -26.70 9.60 13.95
C LEU A 246 -27.39 8.31 13.51
N SER A 247 -28.43 8.45 12.70
CA SER A 247 -29.10 7.29 12.11
C SER A 247 -28.18 6.62 11.09
N ARG A 248 -28.33 5.31 10.93
CA ARG A 248 -27.64 4.46 9.92
C ARG A 248 -27.62 5.08 8.50
N ALA A 249 -28.59 5.93 8.18
CA ALA A 249 -28.69 6.67 6.92
C ALA A 249 -27.61 7.75 6.74
N ALA A 250 -27.09 8.35 7.82
CA ALA A 250 -26.00 9.31 7.77
C ALA A 250 -24.66 8.62 7.42
N LEU A 251 -24.40 7.44 8.00
CA LEU A 251 -23.25 6.60 7.65
C LEU A 251 -23.28 6.13 6.19
N GLU A 252 -24.45 5.75 5.68
CA GLU A 252 -24.58 5.40 4.25
C GLU A 252 -24.38 6.61 3.33
N ASN A 253 -24.81 7.80 3.73
CA ASN A 253 -24.55 9.03 2.98
C ASN A 253 -23.06 9.40 2.96
N ILE A 254 -22.32 9.18 4.06
CA ILE A 254 -20.87 9.39 4.12
C ILE A 254 -20.16 8.40 3.17
N LYS A 255 -20.52 7.11 3.23
CA LYS A 255 -19.99 6.09 2.31
C LYS A 255 -20.27 6.43 0.85
N ARG A 256 -21.47 6.96 0.54
CA ARG A 256 -21.85 7.42 -0.79
C ARG A 256 -21.09 8.68 -1.24
N MET A 257 -20.85 9.62 -0.33
CA MET A 257 -20.09 10.84 -0.64
C MET A 257 -18.62 10.52 -0.91
N ILE A 258 -18.00 9.64 -0.13
CA ILE A 258 -16.64 9.13 -0.36
C ILE A 258 -16.58 8.42 -1.72
N GLY A 259 -17.54 7.54 -2.03
CA GLY A 259 -17.62 6.91 -3.36
C GLY A 259 -17.85 7.88 -4.53
N SER A 260 -18.45 9.06 -4.27
CA SER A 260 -18.69 10.08 -5.29
C SER A 260 -17.58 11.14 -5.44
N SER A 261 -16.70 11.29 -4.43
CA SER A 261 -15.55 12.21 -4.51
C SER A 261 -14.43 11.69 -5.42
N PHE A 262 -14.43 10.38 -5.74
CA PHE A 262 -13.51 9.78 -6.70
C PHE A 262 -13.98 9.86 -8.16
N ASP A 263 -15.20 10.35 -8.42
CA ASP A 263 -15.76 10.52 -9.77
C ASP A 263 -15.52 11.94 -10.35
N ARG A 264 -14.51 12.65 -9.83
CA ARG A 264 -14.08 13.97 -10.33
C ARG A 264 -12.61 13.98 -10.75
N SER A 265 -12.30 13.15 -11.73
CA SER A 265 -11.17 13.40 -12.62
C SER A 265 -11.51 12.88 -14.02
N ALA A 266 -12.18 13.74 -14.78
CA ALA A 266 -12.11 13.75 -16.23
C ALA A 266 -10.98 14.69 -16.67
#